data_AF-A0A7C5CW90-F1
#
_entry.id   AF-A0A7C5CW90-F1
#
_cell.length_a   1.000
_cell.length_b   1.000
_cell.length_c   1.000
_cell.angle_alpha   90.00
_cell.angle_beta   90.00
_cell.angle_gamma   90.00
#
_symmetry.space_group_name_H-M   'P 1'
#
loop_
_entity.id
_entity.type
_entity.pdbx_description
1 polymer ?
#
loop_
_entity_poly.entity_id
_entity_poly.type
_entity_poly.pdbx_seq_one_letter_code
_entity_poly.pdbx_strand_id
1 'polypeptide(L)'
;MREKGRRKRTLTWIALFLLFIVLAVMFARFGGEVLGIIAHIRPEYFALALACHIGVQLSWAIKYHLLVKRRVPGAYFPYVALANMYGNFVNITTPSGRVAGEPLRARAIAKRYHARFSTVFAATMMDKMTLTITQIVVLIPLSIYMTYEFDMPRIVEYFLGAFILFWTGVGIISYYLFKGMGEGRSRKIGGLIYRISKFILRGKYRDRGFFVEKVRSGIMEFKSSFKVLSRKPLFMLLD
;
A
#
# COMPACT_ATOMS: atom_id res chain seq x y z
N MET A 1 -21.65 14.77 23.01
CA MET A 1 -21.14 14.61 21.61
C MET A 1 -20.32 15.80 21.10
N ARG A 2 -20.64 17.05 21.45
CA ARG A 2 -19.91 18.27 21.00
C ARG A 2 -18.42 18.32 21.39
N GLU A 3 -18.06 17.77 22.55
CA GLU A 3 -16.71 17.83 23.11
C GLU A 3 -15.67 16.98 22.34
N LYS A 4 -16.07 15.79 21.88
CA LYS A 4 -15.22 14.90 21.06
C LYS A 4 -14.87 15.52 19.70
N GLY A 5 -15.78 16.31 19.12
CA GLY A 5 -15.54 17.04 17.88
C GLY A 5 -14.54 18.19 18.08
N ARG A 6 -14.69 18.93 19.19
CA ARG A 6 -13.80 20.04 19.55
C ARG A 6 -12.37 19.55 19.81
N ARG A 7 -12.19 18.45 20.57
CA ARG A 7 -10.87 17.85 20.84
C ARG A 7 -10.15 17.34 19.58
N LYS A 8 -10.87 16.72 18.64
CA LYS A 8 -10.29 16.32 17.35
C LYS A 8 -9.85 17.52 16.53
N ARG A 9 -10.66 18.59 16.50
CA ARG A 9 -10.32 19.83 15.79
C ARG A 9 -9.07 20.47 16.38
N THR A 10 -8.97 20.55 17.71
CA THR A 10 -7.78 21.06 18.40
C THR A 10 -6.53 20.22 18.10
N LEU A 11 -6.63 18.88 18.13
CA LEU A 11 -5.51 18.00 17.77
C LEU A 11 -5.08 18.17 16.31
N THR A 12 -6.02 18.33 15.38
CA THR A 12 -5.70 18.63 13.98
C THR A 12 -4.99 19.97 13.83
N TRP A 13 -5.45 21.02 14.53
CA TRP A 13 -4.78 22.32 14.52
C TRP A 13 -3.38 22.26 15.12
N ILE A 14 -3.20 21.53 16.22
CA ILE A 14 -1.88 21.31 16.81
C ILE A 14 -0.96 20.55 15.84
N ALA A 15 -1.46 19.51 15.17
CA ALA A 15 -0.67 18.77 14.18
C ALA A 15 -0.29 19.62 12.97
N LEU A 16 -1.21 20.45 12.47
CA LEU A 16 -0.94 21.39 11.38
C LEU A 16 0.07 22.46 11.80
N PHE A 17 -0.03 22.96 13.02
CA PHE A 17 0.90 23.94 13.58
C PHE A 17 2.30 23.36 13.79
N LEU A 18 2.39 22.13 14.30
CA LEU A 18 3.66 21.41 14.41
C LEU A 18 4.27 21.12 13.03
N LEU A 19 3.46 20.71 12.06
CA LEU A 19 3.92 20.54 10.68
C LEU A 19 4.45 21.86 10.11
N PHE A 20 3.75 22.96 10.35
CA PHE A 20 4.20 24.29 9.95
C PHE A 20 5.53 24.66 10.60
N ILE A 21 5.72 24.43 11.90
CA ILE A 21 7.00 24.68 12.59
C ILE A 21 8.12 23.83 11.96
N VAL A 22 7.89 22.54 11.73
CA VAL A 22 8.88 21.65 11.11
C VAL A 22 9.27 22.16 9.71
N LEU A 23 8.28 22.50 8.88
CA LEU A 23 8.52 23.06 7.55
C LEU A 23 9.26 24.40 7.62
N ALA A 24 8.90 25.27 8.55
CA ALA A 24 9.53 26.57 8.75
C ALA A 24 10.98 26.44 9.23
N VAL A 25 11.28 25.52 10.15
CA VAL A 25 12.66 25.23 10.60
C VAL A 25 13.49 24.61 9.48
N MET A 26 12.92 23.67 8.71
CA MET A 26 13.60 23.11 7.55
C MET A 26 13.91 24.18 6.50
N PHE A 27 12.95 25.05 6.18
CA PHE A 27 13.16 26.14 5.24
C PHE A 27 14.09 27.24 5.79
N ALA A 28 14.08 27.51 7.09
CA ALA A 28 15.02 28.48 7.67
C ALA A 28 16.47 27.99 7.59
N ARG A 29 16.68 26.67 7.75
CA ARG A 29 18.02 26.07 7.77
C ARG A 29 18.56 25.71 6.39
N PHE A 30 17.69 25.24 5.49
CA PHE A 30 18.08 24.72 4.17
C PHE A 30 17.42 25.47 3.00
N GLY A 31 16.50 26.40 3.28
CA GLY A 31 15.71 27.05 2.24
C GLY A 31 16.55 27.87 1.27
N GLY A 32 17.62 28.53 1.74
CA GLY A 32 18.55 29.26 0.87
C GLY A 32 19.23 28.34 -0.15
N GLU A 33 19.76 27.21 0.30
CA GLU A 33 20.38 26.20 -0.57
C GLU A 33 19.36 25.55 -1.50
N VAL A 34 18.18 25.17 -0.99
CA VAL A 34 17.11 24.57 -1.79
C VAL A 34 16.61 25.54 -2.87
N LEU A 35 16.40 26.80 -2.53
CA LEU A 35 16.03 27.84 -3.50
C LEU A 35 17.14 28.10 -4.51
N GLY A 36 18.40 28.10 -4.07
CA GLY A 36 19.56 28.19 -4.95
C GLY A 36 19.60 27.04 -5.96
N ILE A 37 19.39 25.81 -5.50
CA ILE A 37 19.32 24.63 -6.38
C ILE A 37 18.15 24.75 -7.36
N ILE A 38 16.96 25.10 -6.86
CA ILE A 38 15.75 25.25 -7.69
C ILE A 38 15.94 26.35 -8.76
N ALA A 39 16.58 27.46 -8.40
CA ALA A 39 16.83 28.58 -9.32
C ALA A 39 17.75 28.19 -10.49
N HIS A 40 18.62 27.19 -10.30
CA HIS A 40 19.54 26.71 -11.33
C HIS A 40 19.06 25.39 -11.98
N ILE A 41 17.81 24.97 -11.75
CA ILE A 41 17.26 23.79 -12.41
C ILE A 41 17.17 24.07 -13.91
N ARG A 42 17.84 23.21 -14.68
CA ARG A 42 17.71 23.20 -16.13
C ARG A 42 16.32 22.69 -16.51
N PRO A 43 15.53 23.46 -17.28
CA PRO A 43 14.13 23.13 -17.58
C PRO A 43 14.00 21.83 -18.38
N GLU A 44 15.01 21.45 -19.17
CA GLU A 44 14.98 20.20 -19.94
C GLU A 44 14.99 18.97 -19.03
N TYR A 45 15.84 18.98 -18.00
CA TYR A 45 15.88 17.89 -17.02
C TYR A 45 14.64 17.86 -16.14
N PHE A 46 14.08 19.02 -15.81
CA PHE A 46 12.79 19.09 -15.11
C PHE A 46 11.66 18.48 -15.94
N ALA A 47 11.56 18.85 -17.23
CA ALA A 47 10.57 18.31 -18.14
C ALA A 47 10.73 16.79 -18.32
N LEU A 48 11.97 16.31 -18.44
CA LEU A 48 12.26 14.88 -18.52
C LEU A 48 11.83 14.15 -17.24
N ALA A 49 12.18 14.67 -16.07
CA ALA A 49 11.78 14.09 -14.79
C ALA A 49 10.25 14.05 -14.64
N LEU A 50 9.56 15.11 -15.06
CA LEU A 50 8.09 15.15 -15.07
C LEU A 50 7.51 14.11 -16.02
N ALA A 51 8.06 13.98 -17.23
CA ALA A 51 7.63 12.96 -18.20
C ALA A 51 7.83 11.53 -17.66
N CYS A 52 8.99 11.24 -17.06
CA CYS A 52 9.24 9.98 -16.38
C CYS A 52 8.23 9.73 -15.26
N HIS A 53 7.93 10.74 -14.44
CA HIS A 53 6.95 10.61 -13.36
C HIS A 53 5.55 10.29 -13.88
N ILE A 54 5.10 10.98 -14.93
CA ILE A 54 3.83 10.71 -15.60
C ILE A 54 3.83 9.26 -16.13
N GLY A 55 4.90 8.83 -16.78
CA GLY A 55 5.07 7.46 -17.26
C GLY A 55 4.89 6.43 -16.15
N VAL A 56 5.54 6.61 -15.00
CA VAL A 56 5.39 5.73 -13.84
C VAL A 56 3.93 5.67 -13.35
N GLN A 57 3.27 6.83 -13.21
CA GLN A 57 1.87 6.86 -12.75
C GLN A 57 0.93 6.16 -13.74
N LEU A 58 1.16 6.33 -15.05
CA LEU A 58 0.40 5.67 -16.10
C LEU A 58 0.62 4.16 -16.08
N SER A 59 1.86 3.69 -15.95
CA SER A 59 2.18 2.26 -15.85
C SER A 59 1.46 1.61 -14.66
N TRP A 60 1.49 2.26 -13.49
CA TRP A 60 0.75 1.79 -12.32
C TRP A 60 -0.76 1.80 -12.53
N ALA A 61 -1.30 2.84 -13.18
CA ALA A 61 -2.72 2.92 -13.49
C ALA A 61 -3.16 1.83 -14.49
N ILE A 62 -2.36 1.54 -15.51
CA ILE A 62 -2.62 0.49 -16.53
C ILE A 62 -2.64 -0.88 -15.84
N LYS A 63 -1.59 -1.20 -15.07
CA LYS A 63 -1.51 -2.46 -14.30
C LYS A 63 -2.73 -2.64 -13.42
N TYR A 64 -3.07 -1.62 -12.63
CA TYR A 64 -4.21 -1.68 -11.73
C TYR A 64 -5.53 -1.82 -12.51
N HIS A 65 -5.68 -1.13 -13.63
CA HIS A 65 -6.84 -1.24 -14.50
C HIS A 65 -7.03 -2.66 -15.04
N LEU A 66 -5.96 -3.33 -15.48
CA LEU A 66 -6.02 -4.72 -15.94
C LEU A 66 -6.52 -5.68 -14.85
N LEU A 67 -6.09 -5.46 -13.61
CA LEU A 67 -6.54 -6.26 -12.46
C LEU A 67 -8.01 -6.01 -12.11
N VAL A 68 -8.44 -4.74 -12.13
CA VAL A 68 -9.83 -4.36 -11.83
C VAL A 68 -10.77 -4.84 -12.93
N LYS A 69 -10.42 -4.67 -14.21
CA LYS A 69 -11.26 -5.02 -15.37
C LYS A 69 -11.64 -6.50 -15.41
N ARG A 70 -10.76 -7.38 -14.92
CA ARG A 70 -11.06 -8.82 -14.79
C ARG A 70 -12.20 -9.13 -13.82
N ARG A 71 -12.49 -8.22 -12.88
CA ARG A 71 -13.53 -8.37 -11.86
C ARG A 71 -14.71 -7.43 -12.07
N VAL A 72 -14.49 -6.35 -12.80
CA VAL A 72 -15.46 -5.34 -13.17
C VAL A 72 -15.32 -5.12 -14.67
N PRO A 73 -15.95 -5.96 -15.53
CA PRO A 73 -15.73 -5.94 -16.98
C PRO A 73 -16.02 -4.58 -17.66
N GLY A 74 -16.91 -3.77 -17.09
CA GLY A 74 -17.23 -2.42 -17.55
C GLY A 74 -16.38 -1.30 -16.96
N ALA A 75 -15.29 -1.61 -16.24
CA ALA A 75 -14.41 -0.58 -15.71
C ALA A 75 -13.75 0.20 -16.86
N TYR A 76 -13.85 1.53 -16.82
CA TYR A 76 -13.23 2.46 -17.77
C TYR A 76 -11.92 3.02 -17.21
N PHE A 77 -10.87 3.03 -18.05
CA PHE A 77 -9.48 3.31 -17.62
C PHE A 77 -9.32 4.66 -16.89
N PRO A 78 -9.78 5.81 -17.41
CA PRO A 78 -9.65 7.10 -16.73
C PRO A 78 -10.18 7.13 -15.30
N TYR A 79 -11.30 6.44 -15.02
CA TYR A 79 -11.83 6.36 -13.66
C TYR A 79 -10.97 5.49 -12.74
N VAL A 80 -10.43 4.39 -13.27
CA VAL A 80 -9.51 3.53 -12.49
C VAL A 80 -8.18 4.23 -12.24
N ALA A 81 -7.65 4.95 -13.24
CA ALA A 81 -6.46 5.78 -13.12
C ALA A 81 -6.65 6.87 -12.05
N LEU A 82 -7.76 7.61 -12.10
CA LEU A 82 -8.09 8.62 -11.10
C LEU A 82 -8.21 8.03 -9.69
N ALA A 83 -8.91 6.88 -9.55
CA ALA A 83 -9.00 6.18 -8.27
C ALA A 83 -7.62 5.74 -7.76
N ASN A 84 -6.73 5.32 -8.67
CA ASN A 84 -5.35 4.96 -8.33
C ASN A 84 -4.55 6.17 -7.83
N MET A 85 -4.61 7.29 -8.53
CA MET A 85 -3.93 8.54 -8.14
C MET A 85 -4.40 9.03 -6.77
N TYR A 86 -5.72 8.99 -6.51
CA TYR A 86 -6.27 9.35 -5.21
C TYR A 86 -5.76 8.43 -4.08
N GLY A 87 -5.69 7.12 -4.33
CA GLY A 87 -5.09 6.17 -3.40
C GLY A 87 -3.61 6.46 -3.14
N ASN A 88 -2.84 6.72 -4.20
CA ASN A 88 -1.42 7.06 -4.09
C ASN A 88 -1.19 8.35 -3.32
N PHE A 89 -1.99 9.39 -3.58
CA PHE A 89 -1.93 10.65 -2.85
C PHE A 89 -2.14 10.44 -1.35
N VAL A 90 -3.15 9.64 -0.96
CA VAL A 90 -3.36 9.30 0.46
C VAL A 90 -2.20 8.51 1.02
N ASN A 91 -1.65 7.57 0.26
CA ASN A 91 -0.50 6.78 0.69
C ASN A 91 0.78 7.59 0.90
N ILE A 92 0.98 8.69 0.17
CA ILE A 92 2.11 9.61 0.35
C ILE A 92 1.88 10.54 1.54
N THR A 93 0.63 10.98 1.76
CA THR A 93 0.29 11.95 2.81
C THR A 93 0.05 11.32 4.19
N THR A 94 -0.22 10.01 4.26
CA THR A 94 -0.41 9.33 5.54
C THR A 94 0.88 8.68 6.04
N PRO A 95 1.30 8.94 7.30
CA PRO A 95 2.47 8.29 7.92
C PRO A 95 2.35 6.76 8.05
N SER A 96 1.15 6.20 7.87
CA SER A 96 0.80 4.80 8.15
C SER A 96 1.15 3.82 7.02
N GLY A 97 2.36 3.91 6.47
CA GLY A 97 2.98 2.82 5.70
C GLY A 97 2.29 2.43 4.40
N ARG A 98 1.75 3.37 3.62
CA ARG A 98 1.11 3.09 2.32
C ARG A 98 0.01 1.99 2.39
N VAL A 99 -0.81 1.97 3.43
CA VAL A 99 -1.95 1.01 3.57
C VAL A 99 -3.32 1.72 3.54
N ALA A 100 -3.34 3.04 3.73
CA ALA A 100 -4.57 3.81 3.87
C ALA A 100 -5.26 4.11 2.52
N GLY A 101 -4.48 4.24 1.45
CA GLY A 101 -4.97 4.55 0.09
C GLY A 101 -5.67 3.39 -0.59
N GLU A 102 -5.32 2.15 -0.25
CA GLU A 102 -5.84 0.92 -0.80
C GLU A 102 -7.35 0.72 -0.56
N PRO A 103 -7.87 0.76 0.68
CA PRO A 103 -9.32 0.66 0.90
C PRO A 103 -10.08 1.81 0.26
N LEU A 104 -9.43 2.96 0.08
CA LEU A 104 -10.03 4.16 -0.47
C LEU A 104 -10.23 4.04 -1.99
N ARG A 105 -9.17 3.67 -2.75
CA ARG A 105 -9.27 3.43 -4.20
C ARG A 105 -10.24 2.29 -4.51
N ALA A 106 -10.21 1.22 -3.72
CA ALA A 106 -11.16 0.12 -3.85
C ALA A 106 -12.61 0.56 -3.65
N ARG A 107 -12.86 1.44 -2.67
CA ARG A 107 -14.21 1.95 -2.40
C ARG A 107 -14.70 2.92 -3.47
N ALA A 108 -13.82 3.75 -4.04
CA ALA A 108 -14.16 4.64 -5.14
C ALA A 108 -14.67 3.86 -6.37
N ILE A 109 -13.93 2.81 -6.75
CA ILE A 109 -14.31 1.94 -7.87
C ILE A 109 -15.57 1.14 -7.55
N ALA A 110 -15.65 0.53 -6.35
CA ALA A 110 -16.82 -0.24 -5.94
C ALA A 110 -18.11 0.59 -5.97
N LYS A 111 -18.05 1.85 -5.51
CA LYS A 111 -19.19 2.78 -5.53
C LYS A 111 -19.59 3.15 -6.97
N ARG A 112 -18.60 3.42 -7.85
CA ARG A 112 -18.87 3.87 -9.23
C ARG A 112 -19.53 2.80 -10.09
N TYR A 113 -19.12 1.54 -9.93
CA TYR A 113 -19.56 0.42 -10.76
C TYR A 113 -20.54 -0.52 -10.05
N HIS A 114 -21.10 -0.11 -8.90
CA HIS A 114 -21.99 -0.93 -8.07
C HIS A 114 -21.44 -2.35 -7.78
N ALA A 115 -20.12 -2.47 -7.71
CA ALA A 115 -19.44 -3.73 -7.47
C ALA A 115 -19.28 -3.99 -5.97
N ARG A 116 -19.16 -5.27 -5.58
CA ARG A 116 -18.86 -5.63 -4.19
C ARG A 116 -17.49 -5.09 -3.80
N PHE A 117 -17.42 -4.39 -2.67
CA PHE A 117 -16.16 -3.83 -2.15
C PHE A 117 -15.09 -4.90 -1.97
N SER A 118 -15.45 -6.08 -1.46
CA SER A 118 -14.52 -7.20 -1.25
C SER A 118 -13.84 -7.64 -2.55
N THR A 119 -14.60 -7.66 -3.65
CA THR A 119 -14.10 -8.06 -4.97
C THR A 119 -13.09 -7.06 -5.52
N VAL A 120 -13.37 -5.76 -5.42
CA VAL A 120 -12.45 -4.71 -5.87
C VAL A 120 -11.25 -4.58 -4.93
N PHE A 121 -11.47 -4.76 -3.62
CA PHE A 121 -10.42 -4.74 -2.62
C PHE A 121 -9.46 -5.91 -2.79
N ALA A 122 -9.95 -7.10 -3.18
CA ALA A 122 -9.09 -8.22 -3.55
C ALA A 122 -8.17 -7.86 -4.73
N ALA A 123 -8.69 -7.29 -5.82
CA ALA A 123 -7.86 -6.82 -6.94
C ALA A 123 -6.84 -5.75 -6.52
N THR A 124 -7.22 -4.90 -5.56
CA THR A 124 -6.38 -3.86 -4.98
C THR A 124 -5.24 -4.41 -4.11
N MET A 125 -5.51 -5.48 -3.35
CA MET A 125 -4.49 -6.18 -2.58
C MET A 125 -3.55 -6.97 -3.48
N MET A 126 -4.06 -7.52 -4.59
CA MET A 126 -3.21 -8.18 -5.59
C MET A 126 -2.21 -7.22 -6.22
N ASP A 127 -2.67 -6.06 -6.65
CA ASP A 127 -1.79 -5.01 -7.19
C ASP A 127 -0.66 -4.66 -6.21
N LYS A 128 -1.00 -4.52 -4.92
CA LYS A 128 -0.02 -4.27 -3.85
C LYS A 128 0.94 -5.43 -3.65
N MET A 129 0.44 -6.66 -3.62
CA MET A 129 1.27 -7.84 -3.44
C MET A 129 2.23 -8.05 -4.59
N THR A 130 1.80 -7.84 -5.84
CA THR A 130 2.69 -7.91 -6.99
C THR A 130 3.84 -6.92 -6.81
N LEU A 131 3.56 -5.67 -6.45
CA LEU A 131 4.60 -4.68 -6.18
C LEU A 131 5.55 -5.13 -5.05
N THR A 132 5.02 -5.65 -3.94
CA THR A 132 5.86 -6.14 -2.84
C THR A 132 6.72 -7.34 -3.26
N ILE A 133 6.18 -8.26 -4.07
CA ILE A 133 6.93 -9.40 -4.58
C ILE A 133 8.04 -8.92 -5.52
N THR A 134 7.75 -8.04 -6.47
CA THR A 134 8.77 -7.47 -7.36
C THR A 134 9.87 -6.78 -6.56
N GLN A 135 9.49 -5.96 -5.56
CA GLN A 135 10.44 -5.30 -4.67
C GLN A 135 11.32 -6.31 -3.95
N ILE A 136 10.77 -7.40 -3.41
CA ILE A 136 11.55 -8.46 -2.76
C ILE A 136 12.50 -9.13 -3.75
N VAL A 137 12.01 -9.48 -4.94
CA VAL A 137 12.80 -10.17 -5.99
C VAL A 137 13.97 -9.32 -6.49
N VAL A 138 13.82 -7.99 -6.53
CA VAL A 138 14.90 -7.08 -6.95
C VAL A 138 15.80 -6.68 -5.77
N LEU A 139 15.22 -6.33 -4.62
CA LEU A 139 15.96 -5.81 -3.48
C LEU A 139 16.84 -6.87 -2.83
N ILE A 140 16.40 -8.14 -2.76
CA ILE A 140 17.22 -9.19 -2.13
C ILE A 140 18.53 -9.43 -2.91
N PRO A 141 18.53 -9.71 -4.23
CA PRO A 141 19.78 -9.87 -4.97
C PRO A 141 20.64 -8.61 -4.97
N LEU A 142 20.02 -7.42 -5.10
CA LEU A 142 20.74 -6.16 -5.05
C LEU A 142 21.43 -5.96 -3.69
N SER A 143 20.75 -6.27 -2.59
CA SER A 143 21.33 -6.17 -1.26
C SER A 143 22.52 -7.13 -1.07
N ILE A 144 22.43 -8.35 -1.61
CA ILE A 144 23.54 -9.30 -1.59
C ILE A 144 24.71 -8.79 -2.43
N TYR A 145 24.45 -8.30 -3.64
CA TYR A 145 25.47 -7.69 -4.49
C TYR A 145 26.16 -6.53 -3.78
N MET A 146 25.40 -5.65 -3.14
CA MET A 146 25.94 -4.51 -2.41
C MET A 146 26.87 -4.93 -1.25
N THR A 147 26.58 -6.02 -0.56
CA THR A 147 27.45 -6.54 0.50
C THR A 147 28.75 -7.15 -0.03
N TYR A 148 28.80 -7.61 -1.28
CA TYR A 148 30.02 -8.16 -1.88
C TYR A 148 30.88 -7.11 -2.58
N GLU A 149 30.25 -6.13 -3.23
CA GLU A 149 30.96 -5.15 -4.06
C GLU A 149 31.46 -3.94 -3.28
N PHE A 150 30.76 -3.55 -2.21
CA PHE A 150 31.07 -2.34 -1.45
C PHE A 150 31.56 -2.68 -0.04
N ASP A 151 32.68 -2.07 0.37
CA ASP A 151 33.16 -2.11 1.75
C ASP A 151 32.21 -1.30 2.66
N MET A 152 31.21 -1.98 3.20
CA MET A 152 30.22 -1.40 4.11
C MET A 152 30.61 -1.63 5.58
N PRO A 153 30.28 -0.69 6.50
CA PRO A 153 30.42 -0.93 7.92
C PRO A 153 29.62 -2.17 8.35
N ARG A 154 30.19 -3.06 9.18
CA ARG A 154 29.56 -4.32 9.62
C ARG A 154 28.15 -4.16 10.17
N ILE A 155 27.86 -3.02 10.82
CA ILE A 155 26.51 -2.75 11.34
C ILE A 155 25.47 -2.64 10.22
N VAL A 156 25.83 -2.02 9.10
CA VAL A 156 24.95 -1.87 7.92
C VAL A 156 24.70 -3.24 7.28
N GLU A 157 25.74 -4.07 7.18
CA GLU A 157 25.65 -5.45 6.70
C GLU A 157 24.68 -6.29 7.56
N TYR A 158 24.81 -6.25 8.90
CA TYR A 158 23.89 -6.95 9.79
C TYR A 158 22.45 -6.44 9.70
N PHE A 159 22.24 -5.13 9.56
CA PHE A 159 20.90 -4.57 9.35
C PHE A 159 20.29 -5.05 8.02
N LEU A 160 21.07 -5.07 6.94
CA LEU A 160 20.66 -5.61 5.64
C LEU A 160 20.33 -7.09 5.73
N GLY A 161 21.19 -7.91 6.35
CA GLY A 161 20.95 -9.34 6.57
C GLY A 161 19.68 -9.59 7.38
N ALA A 162 19.47 -8.86 8.48
CA ALA A 162 18.25 -8.95 9.29
C ALA A 162 16.99 -8.54 8.50
N PHE A 163 17.08 -7.51 7.66
CA PHE A 163 15.99 -7.06 6.80
C PHE A 163 15.60 -8.15 5.77
N ILE A 164 16.58 -8.75 5.11
CA ILE A 164 16.36 -9.85 4.16
C ILE A 164 15.73 -11.05 4.85
N LEU A 165 16.26 -11.48 5.99
CA LEU A 165 15.73 -12.61 6.78
C LEU A 165 14.30 -12.34 7.23
N PHE A 166 14.01 -11.12 7.69
CA PHE A 166 12.66 -10.72 8.08
C PHE A 166 11.67 -10.86 6.92
N TRP A 167 11.97 -10.28 5.75
CA TRP A 167 11.06 -10.34 4.60
C TRP A 167 10.92 -11.74 4.00
N THR A 168 12.00 -12.51 3.97
CA THR A 168 11.97 -13.92 3.55
C THR A 168 11.11 -14.74 4.49
N GLY A 169 11.27 -14.55 5.81
CA GLY A 169 10.44 -15.17 6.84
C GLY A 169 8.96 -14.80 6.70
N VAL A 170 8.65 -13.51 6.51
CA VAL A 170 7.27 -13.05 6.26
C VAL A 170 6.69 -13.70 5.01
N GLY A 171 7.45 -13.81 3.92
CA GLY A 171 7.02 -14.46 2.68
C GLY A 171 6.71 -15.95 2.89
N ILE A 172 7.60 -16.68 3.55
CA ILE A 172 7.45 -18.10 3.86
C ILE A 172 6.25 -18.34 4.79
N ILE A 173 6.15 -17.60 5.90
CA ILE A 173 5.03 -17.69 6.84
C ILE A 173 3.71 -17.39 6.13
N SER A 174 3.66 -16.33 5.32
CA SER A 174 2.49 -15.99 4.52
C SER A 174 2.11 -17.12 3.58
N TYR A 175 3.07 -17.67 2.85
CA TYR A 175 2.84 -18.80 1.95
C TYR A 175 2.24 -20.01 2.69
N TYR A 176 2.80 -20.41 3.84
CA TYR A 176 2.27 -21.53 4.62
C TYR A 176 0.88 -21.24 5.21
N LEU A 177 0.64 -20.01 5.66
CA LEU A 177 -0.69 -19.57 6.12
C LEU A 177 -1.73 -19.66 5.00
N PHE A 178 -1.39 -19.21 3.79
CA PHE A 178 -2.32 -19.17 2.66
C PHE A 178 -2.49 -20.52 1.96
N LYS A 179 -1.43 -21.34 1.84
CA LYS A 179 -1.47 -22.67 1.18
C LYS A 179 -2.40 -23.65 1.91
N GLY A 180 -2.46 -23.58 3.24
CA GLY A 180 -3.22 -24.52 4.08
C GLY A 180 -4.55 -24.01 4.63
N MET A 181 -5.03 -22.85 4.19
CA MET A 181 -6.25 -22.23 4.76
C MET A 181 -7.52 -22.99 4.33
N GLY A 182 -8.01 -23.85 5.23
CA GLY A 182 -9.38 -24.39 5.25
C GLY A 182 -10.35 -23.51 6.02
N GLU A 183 -11.65 -23.78 5.93
CA GLU A 183 -12.73 -22.92 6.47
C GLU A 183 -12.58 -22.64 7.98
N GLY A 184 -12.17 -23.64 8.76
CA GLY A 184 -11.95 -23.49 10.21
C GLY A 184 -10.79 -22.57 10.57
N ARG A 185 -9.72 -22.54 9.75
CA ARG A 185 -8.53 -21.68 9.99
C ARG A 185 -8.84 -20.22 9.65
N SER A 186 -9.63 -20.00 8.59
CA SER A 186 -10.14 -18.66 8.23
C SER A 186 -11.02 -18.06 9.34
N ARG A 187 -11.88 -18.86 9.98
CA ARG A 187 -12.67 -18.42 11.15
C ARG A 187 -11.80 -18.08 12.36
N LYS A 188 -10.74 -18.85 12.64
CA LYS A 188 -9.79 -18.53 13.74
C LYS A 188 -9.05 -17.21 13.49
N ILE A 189 -8.57 -16.98 12.27
CA ILE A 189 -7.93 -15.71 11.87
C ILE A 189 -8.93 -14.56 11.97
N GLY A 190 -10.16 -14.73 11.48
CA GLY A 190 -11.23 -13.73 11.63
C GLY A 190 -11.54 -13.41 13.09
N GLY A 191 -11.49 -14.40 13.97
CA GLY A 191 -11.63 -14.22 15.42
C GLY A 191 -10.46 -13.48 16.08
N LEU A 192 -9.23 -13.69 15.61
CA LEU A 192 -8.04 -12.96 16.07
C LEU A 192 -8.09 -11.49 15.61
N ILE A 193 -8.41 -11.26 14.33
CA ILE A 193 -8.60 -9.93 13.77
C ILE A 193 -9.74 -9.21 14.48
N TYR A 194 -10.83 -9.90 14.83
CA TYR A 194 -11.93 -9.32 15.62
C TYR A 194 -11.47 -8.90 17.02
N ARG A 195 -10.60 -9.68 17.68
CA ARG A 195 -10.07 -9.34 19.00
C ARG A 195 -9.21 -8.08 18.94
N ILE A 196 -8.31 -8.01 17.96
CA ILE A 196 -7.45 -6.85 17.70
C ILE A 196 -8.29 -5.64 17.31
N SER A 197 -9.28 -5.81 16.43
CA SER A 197 -10.14 -4.72 15.98
C SER A 197 -11.07 -4.21 17.08
N LYS A 198 -11.58 -5.08 17.97
CA LYS A 198 -12.36 -4.68 19.15
C LYS A 198 -11.50 -3.84 20.10
N PHE A 199 -10.24 -4.20 20.26
CA PHE A 199 -9.27 -3.47 21.09
C PHE A 199 -8.93 -2.09 20.49
N ILE A 200 -8.59 -2.03 19.19
CA ILE A 200 -8.18 -0.80 18.52
C ILE A 200 -9.36 0.14 18.22
N LEU A 201 -10.49 -0.39 17.75
CA LEU A 201 -11.65 0.39 17.30
C LEU A 201 -12.73 0.57 18.37
N ARG A 202 -12.44 0.21 19.64
CA ARG A 202 -13.31 0.38 20.81
C ARG A 202 -14.77 -0.02 20.55
N GLY A 203 -14.99 -1.20 19.99
CA GLY A 203 -16.33 -1.81 19.92
C GLY A 203 -17.28 -1.28 18.84
N LYS A 204 -16.80 -0.62 17.77
CA LYS A 204 -17.66 -0.14 16.67
C LYS A 204 -18.34 -1.23 15.82
N TYR A 205 -18.01 -2.51 16.02
CA TYR A 205 -18.62 -3.64 15.33
C TYR A 205 -19.59 -4.37 16.27
N ARG A 206 -20.88 -4.38 15.89
CA ARG A 206 -21.99 -4.79 16.76
C ARG A 206 -22.20 -6.30 16.82
N ASP A 207 -21.72 -7.06 15.83
CA ASP A 207 -21.88 -8.51 15.75
C ASP A 207 -20.57 -9.20 15.32
N ARG A 208 -20.09 -10.10 16.17
CA ARG A 208 -18.89 -10.94 15.95
C ARG A 208 -19.11 -11.93 14.80
N GLY A 209 -20.29 -12.52 14.69
CA GLY A 209 -20.63 -13.49 13.64
C GLY A 209 -20.57 -12.84 12.27
N PHE A 210 -21.26 -11.71 12.11
CA PHE A 210 -21.22 -10.92 10.88
C PHE A 210 -19.80 -10.48 10.49
N PHE A 211 -18.98 -10.03 11.45
CA PHE A 211 -17.59 -9.64 11.18
C PHE A 211 -16.73 -10.82 10.72
N VAL A 212 -16.81 -11.96 11.42
CA VAL A 212 -16.03 -13.16 11.10
C VAL A 212 -16.42 -13.70 9.74
N GLU A 213 -17.71 -13.70 9.38
CA GLU A 213 -18.16 -14.16 8.07
C GLU A 213 -17.73 -13.22 6.94
N LYS A 214 -17.71 -11.90 7.19
CA LYS A 214 -17.21 -10.91 6.22
C LYS A 214 -15.70 -11.05 5.98
N VAL A 215 -14.93 -11.29 7.04
CA VAL A 215 -13.50 -11.60 6.93
C VAL A 215 -13.28 -12.92 6.20
N ARG A 216 -14.06 -13.97 6.51
CA ARG A 216 -14.01 -15.26 5.81
C ARG A 216 -14.26 -15.10 4.32
N SER A 217 -15.33 -14.41 3.93
CA SER A 217 -15.68 -14.15 2.54
C SER A 217 -14.56 -13.38 1.83
N GLY A 218 -14.00 -12.33 2.46
CA GLY A 218 -12.86 -11.59 1.93
C GLY A 218 -11.60 -12.45 1.76
N ILE A 219 -11.29 -13.31 2.73
CA ILE A 219 -10.16 -14.25 2.67
C ILE A 219 -10.34 -15.28 1.54
N MET A 220 -11.56 -15.78 1.34
CA MET A 220 -11.87 -16.75 0.28
C MET A 220 -11.82 -16.11 -1.11
N GLU A 221 -12.36 -14.90 -1.27
CA GLU A 221 -12.21 -14.10 -2.48
C GLU A 221 -10.74 -13.78 -2.74
N PHE A 222 -9.96 -13.48 -1.70
CA PHE A 222 -8.53 -13.24 -1.83
C PHE A 222 -7.77 -14.50 -2.29
N LYS A 223 -8.06 -15.67 -1.71
CA LYS A 223 -7.47 -16.96 -2.10
C LYS A 223 -7.81 -17.36 -3.54
N SER A 224 -9.07 -17.18 -3.95
CA SER A 224 -9.49 -17.45 -5.34
C SER A 224 -8.76 -16.53 -6.31
N SER A 225 -8.54 -15.28 -5.89
CA SER A 225 -7.73 -14.33 -6.63
C SER A 225 -6.28 -14.83 -6.74
N PHE A 226 -5.62 -15.16 -5.62
CA PHE A 226 -4.22 -15.62 -5.62
C PHE A 226 -4.00 -16.84 -6.54
N LYS A 227 -4.96 -17.78 -6.58
CA LYS A 227 -4.93 -18.96 -7.47
C LYS A 227 -4.98 -18.61 -8.97
N VAL A 228 -5.60 -17.49 -9.33
CA VAL A 228 -5.59 -16.97 -10.72
C VAL A 228 -4.24 -16.36 -11.05
N LEU A 229 -3.61 -15.66 -10.10
CA LEU A 229 -2.29 -15.05 -10.30
C LEU A 229 -1.19 -16.13 -10.43
N SER A 230 -1.27 -17.21 -9.65
CA SER A 230 -0.31 -18.33 -9.72
C SER A 230 -0.38 -19.15 -11.02
N ARG A 231 -1.46 -19.02 -11.81
CA ARG A 231 -1.62 -19.73 -13.09
C ARG A 231 -1.02 -19.00 -14.30
N LYS A 232 -0.74 -17.69 -14.17
CA LYS A 232 -0.12 -16.88 -15.24
C LYS A 232 1.00 -16.00 -14.66
N PRO A 233 2.18 -16.58 -14.38
CA PRO A 233 3.30 -15.90 -13.71
C PRO A 233 3.85 -14.70 -14.50
N LEU A 234 3.62 -14.64 -15.82
CA LEU A 234 4.03 -13.52 -16.66
C LEU A 234 3.50 -12.15 -16.19
N PHE A 235 2.37 -12.11 -15.49
CA PHE A 235 1.82 -10.86 -14.94
C PHE A 235 2.52 -10.40 -13.65
N MET A 236 3.34 -11.24 -13.02
CA MET A 236 4.19 -10.84 -11.89
C MET A 236 5.47 -10.12 -12.34
N LEU A 237 5.83 -10.23 -13.62
CA LEU A 237 7.09 -9.72 -14.20
C LEU A 237 6.91 -8.41 -14.98
N LEU A 238 5.70 -7.84 -15.04
CA LEU A 238 5.42 -6.55 -15.71
C LEU A 238 5.49 -5.37 -14.73
N ASP A 239 6.52 -5.36 -13.88
CA ASP A 239 6.98 -4.16 -13.16
C ASP A 239 8.34 -3.74 -13.71
#